data_AF-A0A9N9BBD2-F1
#
_entry.id   AF-A0A9N9BBD2-F1
#
_cell.length_a   1.000
_cell.length_b   1.000
_cell.length_c   1.000
_cell.angle_alpha   90.00
_cell.angle_beta   90.00
_cell.angle_gamma   90.00
#
_symmetry.space_group_name_H-M   'P 1'
#
loop_
_entity.id
_entity.type
_entity.pdbx_description
1 polymer ?
#
loop_
_entity_poly.entity_id
_entity_poly.type
_entity_poly.pdbx_seq_one_letter_code
_entity_poly.pdbx_strand_id
1 'polypeptide(L)'
;MGLLDIVLLPATMNFCYPAINAALEAARDIKAPLIIQLSQCGSQFYAGKGLSNEGQHASIVGAISAAYHVRRVAKECGIPVVLHSDHCAKKTFTAASINQEIDAVSYGVVKMNVDTDTQWVYWEGIRNFYESKKGYLQTQVGNPEGPDKPNKKYYDPRAFIREAEKKYGETCAAGLEMLIVYNNPSC
;
A
#
# COMPACT_ATOMS: atom_id res chain seq x y z
N MET A 1 -3.46 19.30 26.13
CA MET A 1 -2.79 19.81 24.92
C MET A 1 -1.32 19.48 25.08
N GLY A 2 -0.95 18.22 24.86
CA GLY A 2 0.33 17.67 25.31
C GLY A 2 0.81 16.62 24.32
N LEU A 3 2.01 16.86 23.80
CA LEU A 3 2.77 16.10 22.81
C LEU A 3 2.06 15.83 21.48
N LEU A 4 2.75 16.17 20.39
CA LEU A 4 2.51 15.52 19.10
C LEU A 4 2.78 14.03 19.38
N ASP A 5 1.74 13.23 19.58
CA ASP A 5 1.85 11.79 19.61
C ASP A 5 2.47 11.38 18.27
N ILE A 6 3.76 11.01 18.28
CA ILE A 6 4.46 10.55 17.08
C ILE A 6 3.95 9.15 16.82
N VAL A 7 2.78 9.08 16.19
CA VAL A 7 2.18 7.84 15.71
C VAL A 7 3.14 7.26 14.67
N LEU A 8 3.61 6.03 14.89
CA LEU A 8 4.34 5.30 13.87
C LEU A 8 3.38 4.92 12.75
N LEU A 9 3.85 5.08 11.52
CA LEU A 9 3.06 4.89 10.33
C LEU A 9 3.73 3.78 9.53
N PRO A 10 2.99 2.76 9.04
CA PRO A 10 3.55 1.80 8.13
C PRO A 10 4.01 2.59 6.92
N ALA A 11 5.32 2.66 6.72
CA ALA A 11 5.89 3.17 5.50
C ALA A 11 5.65 2.10 4.45
N THR A 12 4.47 2.16 3.84
CA THR A 12 4.08 1.19 2.83
C THR A 12 4.81 1.51 1.54
N MET A 13 5.43 0.51 0.92
CA MET A 13 6.02 0.68 -0.40
C MET A 13 4.89 0.77 -1.43
N ASN A 14 4.73 1.96 -1.99
CA ASN A 14 3.67 2.22 -2.95
C ASN A 14 4.22 2.09 -4.37
N PHE A 15 3.95 0.96 -5.01
CA PHE A 15 4.33 0.72 -6.40
C PHE A 15 3.28 1.23 -7.39
N CYS A 16 2.02 1.43 -6.99
CA CYS A 16 0.95 1.86 -7.89
C CYS A 16 -0.14 2.69 -7.17
N TYR A 17 -0.93 3.45 -7.93
CA TYR A 17 -1.99 4.32 -7.38
C TYR A 17 -3.09 3.58 -6.59
N PRO A 18 -3.50 2.32 -6.91
CA PRO A 18 -4.46 1.58 -6.09
C PRO A 18 -3.97 1.31 -4.66
N ALA A 19 -2.70 0.91 -4.51
CA ALA A 19 -2.08 0.67 -3.20
C ALA A 19 -2.04 1.95 -2.35
N ILE A 20 -1.70 3.10 -2.97
CA ILE A 20 -1.75 4.42 -2.31
C ILE A 20 -3.16 4.72 -1.80
N ASN A 21 -4.17 4.51 -2.65
CA ASN A 21 -5.55 4.79 -2.28
C ASN A 21 -6.00 3.90 -1.12
N ALA A 22 -5.64 2.62 -1.13
CA ALA A 22 -5.96 1.68 -0.06
C ALA A 22 -5.29 2.08 1.27
N ALA A 23 -4.03 2.51 1.24
CA ALA A 23 -3.34 3.01 2.44
C ALA A 23 -4.00 4.29 3.00
N LEU A 24 -4.34 5.23 2.13
CA LEU A 24 -5.02 6.48 2.51
C LEU A 24 -6.43 6.21 3.07
N GLU A 25 -7.15 5.25 2.47
CA GLU A 25 -8.46 4.79 2.94
C GLU A 25 -8.36 4.17 4.34
N ALA A 26 -7.42 3.24 4.54
CA ALA A 26 -7.19 2.61 5.83
C ALA A 26 -6.86 3.64 6.92
N ALA A 27 -5.91 4.55 6.65
CA ALA A 27 -5.50 5.58 7.60
C ALA A 27 -6.64 6.57 7.92
N ARG A 28 -7.47 6.92 6.95
CA ARG A 28 -8.70 7.73 7.18
C ARG A 28 -9.64 7.02 8.13
N ASP A 29 -9.93 5.74 7.88
CA ASP A 29 -10.95 5.01 8.62
C ASP A 29 -10.59 4.84 10.09
N ILE A 30 -9.30 4.68 10.39
CA ILE A 30 -8.79 4.61 11.77
C ILE A 30 -8.37 5.99 12.34
N LYS A 31 -8.49 7.07 11.56
CA LYS A 31 -8.12 8.44 11.92
C LYS A 31 -6.65 8.61 12.35
N ALA A 32 -5.75 7.92 11.68
CA ALA A 32 -4.32 8.01 11.91
C ALA A 32 -3.65 8.88 10.84
N PRO A 33 -2.49 9.50 11.13
CA PRO A 33 -1.63 10.01 10.08
C PRO A 33 -1.11 8.85 9.18
N LEU A 34 -0.37 9.13 8.12
CA LEU A 34 0.26 8.11 7.27
C LEU A 34 1.58 8.57 6.67
N ILE A 35 2.59 7.70 6.62
CA ILE A 35 3.81 7.90 5.81
C ILE A 35 3.62 7.11 4.52
N ILE A 36 3.57 7.81 3.39
CA ILE A 36 3.63 7.18 2.08
C ILE A 36 5.07 7.21 1.59
N GLN A 37 5.60 6.03 1.36
CA GLN A 37 6.96 5.84 0.90
C GLN A 37 7.02 5.32 -0.54
N LEU A 38 7.97 5.85 -1.31
CA LEU A 38 8.30 5.35 -2.63
C LEU A 38 9.75 4.90 -2.67
N SER A 39 9.98 3.63 -3.04
CA SER A 39 11.32 3.15 -3.36
C SER A 39 11.73 3.65 -4.76
N GLN A 40 13.01 3.55 -5.10
CA GLN A 40 13.48 3.89 -6.45
C GLN A 40 12.78 3.02 -7.50
N CYS A 41 12.68 1.70 -7.27
CA CYS A 41 11.95 0.77 -8.13
C CYS A 41 10.44 1.07 -8.17
N GLY A 42 9.83 1.38 -7.02
CA GLY A 42 8.40 1.73 -6.94
C GLY A 42 8.09 3.01 -7.70
N SER A 43 8.97 4.02 -7.60
CA SER A 43 8.86 5.27 -8.36
C SER A 43 9.00 5.01 -9.85
N GLN A 44 9.99 4.22 -10.29
CA GLN A 44 10.11 3.83 -11.70
C GLN A 44 8.86 3.11 -12.19
N PHE A 45 8.29 2.19 -11.40
CA PHE A 45 7.05 1.51 -11.77
C PHE A 45 5.88 2.48 -11.91
N TYR A 46 5.79 3.47 -11.01
CA TYR A 46 4.75 4.50 -11.04
C TYR A 46 4.82 5.37 -12.31
N ALA A 47 6.02 5.66 -12.81
CA ALA A 47 6.21 6.31 -14.11
C ALA A 47 5.91 5.39 -15.30
N GLY A 48 5.90 4.08 -15.08
CA GLY A 48 5.75 3.04 -16.08
C GLY A 48 7.10 2.47 -16.52
N LYS A 49 7.20 1.13 -16.52
CA LYS A 49 8.42 0.41 -16.93
C LYS A 49 8.85 0.65 -18.38
N GLY A 50 7.98 1.21 -19.22
CA GLY A 50 8.31 1.58 -20.61
C GLY A 50 9.14 2.86 -20.73
N LEU A 51 9.24 3.68 -19.67
CA LEU A 51 10.04 4.90 -19.68
C LEU A 51 11.50 4.59 -19.32
N SER A 52 12.46 5.17 -20.07
CA SER A 52 13.88 5.01 -19.79
C SER A 52 14.22 5.49 -18.38
N ASN A 53 14.96 4.66 -17.64
CA ASN A 53 15.47 5.01 -16.32
C ASN A 53 16.97 5.39 -16.37
N GLU A 54 17.49 5.72 -17.54
CA GLU A 54 18.81 6.32 -17.68
C GLU A 54 18.90 7.58 -16.82
N GLY A 55 19.99 7.72 -16.07
CA GLY A 55 20.15 8.83 -15.13
C GLY A 55 19.05 8.93 -14.06
N GLN A 56 18.36 7.83 -13.73
CA GLN A 56 17.23 7.80 -12.79
C GLN A 56 15.98 8.55 -13.27
N HIS A 57 15.88 8.88 -14.56
CA HIS A 57 14.81 9.72 -15.09
C HIS A 57 13.41 9.21 -14.75
N ALA A 58 13.08 7.95 -15.07
CA ALA A 58 11.78 7.37 -14.77
C ALA A 58 11.48 7.34 -13.26
N SER A 59 12.48 7.09 -12.41
CA SER A 59 12.31 7.10 -10.96
C SER A 59 11.96 8.50 -10.45
N ILE A 60 12.61 9.55 -10.96
CA ILE A 60 12.33 10.94 -10.60
C ILE A 60 10.91 11.34 -11.04
N VAL A 61 10.56 11.07 -12.30
CA VAL A 61 9.23 11.38 -12.86
C VAL A 61 8.13 10.68 -12.06
N GLY A 62 8.32 9.40 -11.74
CA GLY A 62 7.32 8.63 -11.02
C GLY A 62 7.17 9.07 -9.56
N ALA A 63 8.26 9.43 -8.89
CA ALA A 63 8.21 9.98 -7.54
C ALA A 63 7.43 11.30 -7.49
N ILE A 64 7.67 12.20 -8.47
CA ILE A 64 6.95 13.46 -8.60
C ILE A 64 5.46 13.21 -8.88
N SER A 65 5.15 12.30 -9.81
CA SER A 65 3.77 11.94 -10.18
C SER A 65 2.98 11.39 -8.98
N ALA A 66 3.57 10.45 -8.24
CA ALA A 66 2.96 9.89 -7.04
C ALA A 66 2.79 10.95 -5.94
N ALA A 67 3.75 11.87 -5.76
CA ALA A 67 3.62 12.97 -4.81
C ALA A 67 2.45 13.90 -5.14
N TYR A 68 2.21 14.21 -6.42
CA TYR A 68 1.03 14.98 -6.84
C TYR A 68 -0.27 14.25 -6.53
N HIS A 69 -0.33 12.95 -6.83
CA HIS A 69 -1.49 12.10 -6.52
C HIS A 69 -1.80 12.10 -5.03
N VAL A 70 -0.80 11.79 -4.18
CA VAL A 70 -0.97 11.77 -2.72
C VAL A 70 -1.40 13.13 -2.19
N ARG A 71 -0.76 14.22 -2.61
CA ARG A 71 -1.15 15.57 -2.17
C ARG A 71 -2.58 15.94 -2.55
N ARG A 72 -3.10 15.41 -3.67
CA ARG A 72 -4.47 15.67 -4.11
C ARG A 72 -5.48 14.84 -3.31
N VAL A 73 -5.23 13.54 -3.15
CA VAL A 73 -6.16 12.59 -2.53
C VAL A 73 -6.16 12.69 -1.01
N ALA A 74 -5.00 12.89 -0.37
CA ALA A 74 -4.91 13.02 1.09
C ALA A 74 -5.78 14.15 1.65
N LYS A 75 -5.97 15.24 0.88
CA LYS A 75 -6.89 16.33 1.24
C LYS A 75 -8.34 15.87 1.36
N GLU A 76 -8.77 14.98 0.47
CA GLU A 76 -10.12 14.41 0.48
C GLU A 76 -10.28 13.38 1.61
N CYS A 77 -9.19 12.71 1.99
CA CYS A 77 -9.16 11.77 3.11
C CYS A 77 -9.10 12.46 4.49
N GLY A 78 -8.77 13.74 4.57
CA GLY A 78 -8.74 14.49 5.83
C GLY A 78 -7.66 14.03 6.83
N ILE A 79 -6.62 13.34 6.36
CA ILE A 79 -5.53 12.81 7.21
C ILE A 79 -4.20 13.54 6.97
N PRO A 80 -3.36 13.69 8.01
CA PRO A 80 -1.98 14.14 7.83
C PRO A 80 -1.18 13.07 7.10
N VAL A 81 -0.55 13.41 5.98
CA VAL A 81 0.31 12.49 5.23
C VAL A 81 1.71 13.06 5.08
N VAL A 82 2.71 12.28 5.46
CA VAL A 82 4.13 12.54 5.20
C VAL A 82 4.53 11.76 3.95
N LEU A 83 5.13 12.45 2.98
CA LEU A 83 5.72 11.83 1.79
C LEU A 83 7.20 11.58 2.01
N HIS A 84 7.67 10.38 1.70
CA HIS A 84 9.05 9.96 1.90
C HIS A 84 9.57 9.14 0.71
N SER A 85 10.86 9.24 0.42
CA SER A 85 11.56 8.36 -0.52
C SER A 85 12.41 7.36 0.25
N ASP A 86 12.29 6.08 -0.07
CA ASP A 86 13.09 5.03 0.57
C ASP A 86 14.57 5.07 0.15
N HIS A 87 15.38 4.19 0.75
CA HIS A 87 16.78 3.89 0.44
C HIS A 87 17.27 4.37 -0.94
N CYS A 88 18.13 5.39 -0.94
CA CYS A 88 18.93 5.79 -2.09
C CYS A 88 20.39 5.37 -1.84
N ALA A 89 20.67 4.07 -1.95
CA ALA A 89 21.96 3.48 -1.59
C ALA A 89 22.82 3.08 -2.79
N LYS A 90 24.15 3.18 -2.64
CA LYS A 90 25.08 2.21 -3.26
C LYS A 90 24.91 0.89 -2.48
N LYS A 91 24.10 -0.03 -3.02
CA LYS A 91 23.70 -1.39 -2.55
C LYS A 91 24.28 -1.90 -1.20
N THR A 92 23.42 -2.33 -0.26
CA THR A 92 23.30 -3.70 0.36
C THR A 92 22.35 -3.65 1.59
N PHE A 93 21.45 -4.63 1.80
CA PHE A 93 20.73 -4.86 3.08
C PHE A 93 20.32 -6.34 3.29
N THR A 94 20.16 -6.75 4.56
CA THR A 94 19.57 -8.02 5.07
C THR A 94 18.59 -7.75 6.22
N ALA A 95 17.61 -8.63 6.46
CA ALA A 95 16.41 -8.41 7.28
C ALA A 95 16.44 -9.07 8.69
N ALA A 96 15.66 -8.53 9.64
CA ALA A 96 15.42 -9.06 11.00
C ALA A 96 13.97 -8.79 11.48
N SER A 97 13.55 -9.40 12.61
CA SER A 97 12.19 -9.90 12.92
C SER A 97 11.35 -9.15 13.99
N ILE A 98 10.01 -9.24 13.87
CA ILE A 98 8.88 -8.74 14.71
C ILE A 98 9.13 -8.34 16.18
N ASN A 99 9.73 -9.19 17.04
CA ASN A 99 9.93 -8.80 18.46
C ASN A 99 10.89 -7.60 18.62
N GLN A 100 11.82 -7.45 17.67
CA GLN A 100 12.76 -6.33 17.65
C GLN A 100 12.07 -5.03 17.26
N GLU A 101 10.92 -5.09 16.58
CA GLU A 101 10.17 -3.90 16.14
C GLU A 101 9.47 -3.24 17.32
N ILE A 102 8.87 -4.04 18.19
CA ILE A 102 8.24 -3.58 19.44
C ILE A 102 9.29 -2.93 20.37
N ASP A 103 10.45 -3.56 20.54
CA ASP A 103 11.55 -3.00 21.30
C ASP A 103 12.09 -1.72 20.65
N ALA A 104 12.20 -1.69 19.32
CA ALA A 104 12.67 -0.52 18.57
C ALA A 104 11.73 0.70 18.75
N VAL A 105 10.42 0.49 18.82
CA VAL A 105 9.46 1.56 19.16
C VAL A 105 9.75 2.12 20.55
N SER A 106 10.00 1.27 21.55
CA SER A 106 10.36 1.71 22.91
C SER A 106 11.62 2.57 22.97
N TYR A 107 12.54 2.38 22.02
CA TYR A 107 13.78 3.15 21.88
C TYR A 107 13.61 4.42 21.01
N GLY A 108 12.38 4.78 20.62
CA GLY A 108 12.09 6.01 19.90
C GLY A 108 12.16 5.91 18.37
N VAL A 109 12.03 4.71 17.80
CA VAL A 109 11.82 4.57 16.35
C VAL A 109 10.46 5.16 15.97
N VAL A 110 10.46 6.08 15.01
CA VAL A 110 9.26 6.85 14.60
C VAL A 110 8.68 6.40 13.25
N LYS A 111 9.35 5.48 12.56
CA LYS A 111 9.00 5.02 11.21
C LYS A 111 9.42 3.58 11.04
N MET A 112 8.51 2.75 10.55
CA MET A 112 8.78 1.34 10.25
C MET A 112 8.40 1.03 8.80
N ASN A 113 9.32 0.42 8.05
CA ASN A 113 9.08 0.02 6.67
C ASN A 113 8.34 -1.31 6.65
N VAL A 114 7.16 -1.35 6.05
CA VAL A 114 6.39 -2.58 5.82
C VAL A 114 6.21 -2.73 4.32
N ASP A 115 6.96 -3.66 3.73
CA ASP A 115 7.01 -3.82 2.28
C ASP A 115 6.50 -5.21 1.85
N THR A 116 7.30 -6.26 2.10
CA THR A 116 7.03 -7.61 1.58
C THR A 116 5.69 -8.18 2.03
N ASP A 117 5.29 -7.93 3.28
CA ASP A 117 3.99 -8.37 3.79
C ASP A 117 2.85 -7.69 3.03
N THR A 118 2.97 -6.39 2.77
CA THR A 118 1.97 -5.63 2.01
C THR A 118 1.88 -6.08 0.54
N GLN A 119 2.99 -6.49 -0.06
CA GLN A 119 2.99 -7.10 -1.40
C GLN A 119 2.26 -8.44 -1.41
N TRP A 120 2.53 -9.30 -0.42
CA TRP A 120 1.91 -10.61 -0.29
C TRP A 120 0.39 -10.52 -0.14
N VAL A 121 -0.08 -9.66 0.77
CA VAL A 121 -1.52 -9.49 1.02
C VAL A 121 -2.25 -8.84 -0.18
N TYR A 122 -1.57 -7.95 -0.92
CA TYR A 122 -2.12 -7.39 -2.15
C TYR A 122 -2.33 -8.48 -3.20
N TRP A 123 -1.32 -9.33 -3.42
CA TRP A 123 -1.44 -10.50 -4.28
C TRP A 123 -2.53 -11.47 -3.80
N GLU A 124 -2.58 -11.73 -2.49
CA GLU A 124 -3.58 -12.61 -1.90
C GLU A 124 -5.01 -12.15 -2.19
N GLY A 125 -5.30 -10.85 -2.13
CA GLY A 125 -6.62 -10.33 -2.50
C GLY A 125 -7.02 -10.67 -3.95
N ILE A 126 -6.08 -10.54 -4.89
CA ILE A 126 -6.29 -10.93 -6.30
C ILE A 126 -6.48 -12.44 -6.41
N ARG A 127 -5.59 -13.22 -5.77
CA ARG A 127 -5.62 -14.69 -5.80
C ARG A 127 -6.94 -15.23 -5.26
N ASN A 128 -7.40 -14.71 -4.13
CA ASN A 128 -8.65 -15.13 -3.50
C ASN A 128 -9.87 -14.76 -4.37
N PHE A 129 -9.86 -13.58 -5.00
CA PHE A 129 -10.90 -13.23 -5.97
C PHE A 129 -10.92 -14.21 -7.14
N TYR A 130 -9.76 -14.51 -7.74
CA TYR A 130 -9.64 -15.46 -8.83
C TYR A 130 -10.19 -16.84 -8.45
N GLU A 131 -9.77 -17.41 -7.31
CA GLU A 131 -10.24 -18.73 -6.89
C GLU A 131 -11.77 -18.75 -6.69
N SER A 132 -12.33 -17.70 -6.07
CA SER A 132 -13.78 -17.59 -5.87
C SER A 132 -14.59 -17.41 -7.16
N LYS A 133 -13.97 -16.88 -8.22
CA LYS A 133 -14.60 -16.56 -9.52
C LYS A 133 -13.99 -17.34 -10.67
N LYS A 134 -13.28 -18.43 -10.41
CA LYS A 134 -12.49 -19.17 -11.42
C LYS A 134 -13.31 -19.56 -12.64
N GLY A 135 -14.52 -20.06 -12.44
CA GLY A 135 -15.44 -20.43 -13.53
C GLY A 135 -15.95 -19.26 -14.37
N TYR A 136 -15.84 -18.03 -13.88
CA TYR A 136 -16.33 -16.81 -14.54
C TYR A 136 -15.21 -15.98 -15.18
N LEU A 137 -13.95 -16.41 -15.10
CA LEU A 137 -12.78 -15.63 -15.53
C LEU A 137 -12.04 -16.24 -16.73
N GLN A 138 -12.56 -17.33 -17.29
CA GLN A 138 -11.89 -18.06 -18.40
C GLN A 138 -12.27 -17.50 -19.78
N THR A 139 -13.45 -16.92 -19.91
CA THR A 139 -13.99 -16.42 -21.18
C THR A 139 -14.78 -15.13 -20.97
N GLN A 140 -14.95 -14.33 -22.02
CA GLN A 140 -15.79 -13.12 -21.94
C GLN A 140 -17.28 -13.45 -21.78
N VAL A 141 -17.72 -14.55 -22.39
CA VAL A 141 -19.08 -15.09 -22.35
C VAL A 141 -19.00 -16.60 -22.12
N GLY A 142 -19.89 -17.14 -21.30
CA GLY A 142 -19.92 -18.54 -20.88
C GLY A 142 -19.37 -18.73 -19.48
N ASN A 143 -20.18 -19.27 -18.58
CA ASN A 143 -19.80 -19.53 -17.19
C ASN A 143 -20.70 -20.65 -16.59
N PRO A 144 -20.53 -21.03 -15.30
CA PRO A 144 -21.34 -22.08 -14.68
C PRO A 144 -22.86 -21.84 -14.69
N GLU A 145 -23.32 -20.61 -14.92
CA GLU A 145 -24.73 -20.24 -15.04
C GLU A 145 -25.27 -20.36 -16.48
N GLY A 146 -24.41 -20.62 -17.47
CA GLY A 146 -24.80 -20.89 -18.86
C GLY A 146 -23.81 -20.41 -19.92
N PRO A 147 -23.90 -20.93 -21.15
CA PRO A 147 -22.95 -20.63 -22.25
C PRO A 147 -23.05 -19.19 -22.77
N ASP A 148 -24.21 -18.54 -22.66
CA ASP A 148 -24.44 -17.18 -23.17
C ASP A 148 -24.33 -16.10 -22.08
N LYS A 149 -23.90 -16.47 -20.86
CA LYS A 149 -23.85 -15.54 -19.73
C LYS A 149 -22.59 -14.66 -19.79
N PRO A 150 -22.70 -13.33 -19.69
CA PRO A 150 -21.55 -12.43 -19.78
C PRO A 150 -20.76 -12.36 -18.46
N ASN A 151 -19.44 -12.32 -18.57
CA ASN A 151 -18.52 -12.31 -17.43
C ASN A 151 -17.93 -10.94 -17.10
N LYS A 152 -18.36 -9.88 -17.80
CA LYS A 152 -17.77 -8.52 -17.65
C LYS A 152 -17.68 -8.05 -16.21
N LYS A 153 -18.69 -8.30 -15.39
CA LYS A 153 -18.69 -7.90 -13.98
C LYS A 153 -17.55 -8.54 -13.15
N TYR A 154 -16.98 -9.65 -13.61
CA TYR A 154 -15.94 -10.38 -12.90
C TYR A 154 -14.53 -10.04 -13.42
N TYR A 155 -14.35 -9.98 -14.75
CA TYR A 155 -13.04 -9.67 -15.34
C TYR A 155 -12.74 -8.17 -15.43
N ASP A 156 -13.71 -7.30 -15.13
CA ASP A 156 -13.45 -5.87 -15.02
C ASP A 156 -12.33 -5.63 -14.00
N PRO A 157 -11.19 -5.01 -14.38
CA PRO A 157 -10.06 -4.85 -13.47
C PRO A 157 -10.39 -4.19 -12.15
N ARG A 158 -11.39 -3.30 -12.15
CA ARG A 158 -11.85 -2.61 -10.94
C ARG A 158 -12.43 -3.58 -9.90
N ALA A 159 -12.95 -4.74 -10.31
CA ALA A 159 -13.47 -5.74 -9.38
C ALA A 159 -12.34 -6.39 -8.59
N PHE A 160 -11.36 -7.01 -9.26
CA PHE A 160 -10.30 -7.74 -8.58
C PHE A 160 -9.23 -6.83 -7.98
N ILE A 161 -8.98 -5.65 -8.56
CA ILE A 161 -8.09 -4.64 -7.95
C ILE A 161 -8.70 -4.14 -6.64
N ARG A 162 -10.03 -3.94 -6.57
CA ARG A 162 -10.67 -3.51 -5.32
C ARG A 162 -10.57 -4.56 -4.21
N GLU A 163 -10.64 -5.85 -4.53
CA GLU A 163 -10.41 -6.90 -3.53
C GLU A 163 -8.96 -6.93 -3.03
N ALA A 164 -8.00 -6.63 -3.90
CA ALA A 164 -6.61 -6.41 -3.50
C ALA A 164 -6.45 -5.20 -2.57
N GLU A 165 -7.07 -4.07 -2.91
CA GLU A 165 -7.07 -2.85 -2.10
C GLU A 165 -7.66 -3.09 -0.71
N LYS A 166 -8.79 -3.79 -0.60
CA LYS A 166 -9.40 -4.12 0.70
C LYS A 166 -8.42 -4.92 1.56
N LYS A 167 -7.82 -5.97 1.00
CA LYS A 167 -6.91 -6.84 1.75
C LYS A 167 -5.66 -6.09 2.19
N TYR A 168 -5.14 -5.24 1.32
CA TYR A 168 -4.03 -4.35 1.60
C TYR A 168 -4.37 -3.32 2.69
N GLY A 169 -5.55 -2.71 2.61
CA GLY A 169 -6.05 -1.74 3.58
C GLY A 169 -6.21 -2.34 4.98
N GLU A 170 -6.72 -3.57 5.09
CA GLU A 170 -6.78 -4.31 6.35
C GLU A 170 -5.40 -4.44 7.01
N THR A 171 -4.38 -4.82 6.23
CA THR A 171 -3.01 -4.94 6.73
C THR A 171 -2.41 -3.59 7.12
N CYS A 172 -2.70 -2.53 6.36
CA CYS A 172 -2.28 -1.18 6.71
C CYS A 172 -2.93 -0.72 8.02
N ALA A 173 -4.23 -0.94 8.18
CA ALA A 173 -4.99 -0.60 9.39
C ALA A 173 -4.45 -1.37 10.60
N ALA A 174 -4.26 -2.69 10.48
CA ALA A 174 -3.69 -3.51 11.55
C ALA A 174 -2.30 -3.03 11.98
N GLY A 175 -1.44 -2.69 11.00
CA GLY A 175 -0.12 -2.13 11.26
C GLY A 175 -0.20 -0.79 12.01
N LEU A 176 -1.10 0.11 11.58
CA LEU A 176 -1.33 1.39 12.24
C LEU A 176 -1.90 1.24 13.66
N GLU A 177 -2.88 0.35 13.86
CA GLU A 177 -3.53 0.11 15.15
C GLU A 177 -2.55 -0.45 16.18
N MET A 178 -1.72 -1.42 15.80
CA MET A 178 -0.66 -1.96 16.66
C MET A 178 0.26 -0.85 17.20
N LEU A 179 0.57 0.12 16.36
CA LEU A 179 1.45 1.24 16.69
C LEU A 179 0.75 2.29 17.56
N ILE A 180 -0.55 2.51 17.37
CA ILE A 180 -1.37 3.39 18.22
C ILE A 180 -1.49 2.81 19.63
N VAL A 181 -1.84 1.52 19.76
CA VAL A 181 -1.99 0.84 21.05
C VAL A 181 -0.69 0.86 21.85
N TYR A 182 0.46 0.67 21.19
CA TYR A 182 1.75 0.69 21.88
C TYR A 182 2.09 2.09 22.44
N ASN A 183 1.78 3.15 21.69
CA ASN A 183 2.04 4.53 22.12
C ASN A 183 1.02 5.06 23.14
N ASN A 184 -0.13 4.40 23.29
CA ASN A 184 -1.17 4.73 24.28
C ASN A 184 -1.68 3.44 24.95
N PRO A 185 -0.88 2.81 25.86
CA PRO A 185 -1.21 1.53 26.47
C PRO A 185 -2.44 1.56 27.43
N SER A 186 -3.05 2.73 27.60
CA SER A 186 -4.26 2.97 28.41
C SER A 186 -5.56 3.04 27.60
N CYS A 187 -5.53 2.81 26.28
CA CYS A 187 -6.70 2.66 25.41
C CYS A 187 -7.14 1.20 25.26
#